data_AF-A0A3C0SXS0-F1
#
_entry.id   AF-A0A3C0SXS0-F1
#
_cell.length_a   1.000
_cell.length_b   1.000
_cell.length_c   1.000
_cell.angle_alpha   90.00
_cell.angle_beta   90.00
_cell.angle_gamma   90.00
#
_symmetry.space_group_name_H-M   'P 1'
#
loop_
_entity.id
_entity.type
_entity.pdbx_description
1 polymer ?
#
loop_
_entity_poly.entity_id
_entity_poly.type
_entity_poly.pdbx_seq_one_letter_code
_entity_poly.pdbx_strand_id
1 'polypeptide(L)'
;MTALESNFKYFLLLGISALLLSACQSVSFECSTLNDSRFDRVRKVIITADDFGASEEINTGVIRGVETGFVNTVSAMVTFPTACGEISDLDKMFPDINIGLHLSITSGSPVSDDPC
;
A
#
# COMPACT_ATOMS: atom_id res chain seq x y z
N MET A 1 35.71 21.43 41.92
CA MET A 1 35.72 22.07 40.58
C MET A 1 35.37 21.09 39.44
N THR A 2 34.65 19.99 39.68
CA THR A 2 34.36 18.98 38.64
C THR A 2 32.87 18.90 38.23
N ALA A 3 31.94 19.30 39.11
CA ALA A 3 30.50 19.25 38.82
C ALA A 3 30.01 20.40 37.91
N LEU A 4 30.59 21.59 38.04
CA LEU A 4 30.24 22.76 37.21
C LEU A 4 30.62 22.58 35.73
N GLU A 5 31.78 21.97 35.45
CA GLU A 5 32.19 21.67 34.08
C GLU A 5 31.35 20.56 33.44
N SER A 6 30.89 19.59 34.23
CA SER A 6 29.99 18.52 33.76
C SER A 6 28.64 19.09 33.33
N ASN A 7 28.06 19.98 34.14
CA ASN A 7 26.78 20.62 33.83
C ASN A 7 26.87 21.55 32.62
N PHE A 8 28.00 22.25 32.45
CA PHE A 8 28.23 23.09 31.26
C PHE A 8 28.35 22.27 29.97
N LYS A 9 29.04 21.12 30.02
CA LYS A 9 29.12 20.18 28.88
C LYS A 9 27.75 19.62 28.51
N TYR A 10 26.92 19.28 29.50
CA TYR A 10 25.55 18.79 29.26
C TYR A 10 24.64 19.87 28.65
N PHE A 11 24.72 21.11 29.13
CA PHE A 11 23.98 22.22 28.53
C PHE A 11 24.41 22.51 27.10
N LEU A 12 25.71 22.44 26.82
CA LEU A 12 26.23 22.60 25.47
C LEU A 12 25.78 21.46 24.54
N LEU A 13 25.80 20.20 25.03
CA LEU A 13 25.33 19.04 24.26
C LEU A 13 23.83 19.12 23.94
N LEU A 14 23.01 19.50 24.93
CA LEU A 14 21.56 19.68 24.77
C LEU A 14 21.24 20.86 23.83
N GLY A 15 22.03 21.93 23.88
CA GLY A 15 21.89 23.07 22.97
C GLY A 15 22.22 22.71 21.52
N ILE A 16 23.28 21.92 21.30
CA ILE A 16 23.68 21.48 19.95
C ILE A 16 22.67 20.48 19.37
N SER A 17 22.14 19.55 20.17
CA SER A 17 21.12 18.60 19.69
C SER A 17 19.81 19.29 19.31
N ALA A 18 19.38 20.31 20.06
CA ALA A 18 18.21 21.12 19.74
C ALA A 18 18.40 21.95 18.44
N LEU A 19 19.61 22.48 18.22
CA LEU A 19 19.94 23.24 17.02
C LEU A 19 19.96 22.33 15.76
N LEU A 20 20.47 21.10 15.89
CA LEU A 20 20.49 20.11 14.81
C LEU A 20 19.10 19.59 14.46
N LEU A 21 18.19 19.45 15.44
CA LEU A 21 16.80 19.07 15.19
C LEU A 21 16.02 20.18 14.46
N SER A 22 16.29 21.45 14.77
CA SER A 22 15.67 22.60 14.10
C SER A 22 16.11 22.76 12.64
N ALA A 23 17.37 22.42 12.31
CA ALA A 23 17.88 22.50 10.95
C ALA A 23 17.31 21.43 10.00
N CYS A 24 16.69 20.36 10.55
CA CYS A 24 16.04 19.32 9.76
C CYS A 24 14.65 19.75 9.26
N GLN A 25 14.03 20.79 9.85
CA GLN A 25 12.72 21.31 9.44
C GLN A 25 12.80 22.30 8.25
N SER A 26 14.00 22.73 7.84
CA SER A 26 14.19 23.75 6.80
C SER A 26 14.21 23.21 5.36
N VAL A 27 14.07 21.91 5.14
CA VAL A 27 13.86 21.33 3.79
C VAL A 27 12.39 20.97 3.62
N SER A 28 11.52 21.96 3.83
CA SER A 28 10.16 21.88 3.30
C SER A 28 10.24 22.33 1.85
N PHE A 29 10.15 21.37 0.92
CA PHE A 29 10.02 21.64 -0.51
C PHE A 29 8.69 22.38 -0.73
N GLU A 30 8.74 23.69 -0.85
CA GLU A 30 7.58 24.49 -1.24
C GLU A 30 7.37 24.33 -2.74
N CYS A 31 6.72 23.22 -3.10
CA CYS A 31 6.18 23.00 -4.43
C CYS A 31 5.16 24.11 -4.67
N SER A 32 5.51 25.05 -5.55
CA SER A 32 4.63 26.14 -5.95
C SER A 32 3.31 25.57 -6.46
N THR A 33 2.24 25.97 -5.78
CA THR A 33 0.87 25.59 -6.09
C THR A 33 0.50 26.12 -7.48
N LEU A 34 0.54 25.24 -8.48
CA LEU A 34 -0.13 25.48 -9.75
C LEU A 34 -1.62 25.54 -9.47
N ASN A 35 -2.14 26.76 -9.42
CA ASN A 35 -3.55 27.08 -9.21
C ASN A 35 -4.33 26.80 -10.52
N ASP A 36 -4.40 25.53 -10.96
CA ASP A 36 -5.28 25.10 -12.05
C ASP A 36 -6.64 24.72 -11.46
N SER A 37 -7.58 25.67 -11.53
CA SER A 37 -8.99 25.54 -11.13
C SER A 37 -9.75 24.35 -11.74
N ARG A 38 -9.16 23.61 -12.69
CA ARG A 38 -9.72 22.36 -13.25
C ARG A 38 -9.44 21.11 -12.40
N PHE A 39 -8.56 21.19 -11.40
CA PHE A 39 -8.21 20.08 -10.50
C PHE A 39 -8.88 20.16 -9.11
N ASP A 40 -9.80 21.10 -8.90
CA ASP A 40 -10.52 21.31 -7.63
C ASP A 40 -11.54 20.20 -7.29
N ARG A 41 -11.56 19.11 -8.07
CA ARG A 41 -12.29 17.89 -7.75
C ARG A 41 -11.31 16.76 -7.56
N VAL A 42 -11.33 16.17 -6.37
CA VAL A 42 -10.64 14.90 -6.08
C VAL A 42 -11.12 13.86 -7.09
N ARG A 43 -10.24 13.48 -8.02
CA ARG A 43 -10.52 12.42 -8.99
C ARG A 43 -10.38 11.09 -8.29
N LYS A 44 -11.46 10.32 -8.22
CA LYS A 44 -11.43 8.93 -7.76
C LYS A 44 -11.07 8.04 -8.94
N VAL A 45 -10.03 7.22 -8.78
CA VAL A 45 -9.59 6.25 -9.78
C VAL A 45 -9.59 4.87 -9.12
N ILE A 46 -10.19 3.90 -9.80
CA ILE A 46 -10.13 2.50 -9.43
C ILE A 46 -9.06 1.86 -10.31
N ILE A 47 -8.07 1.24 -9.68
CA ILE A 47 -7.00 0.51 -10.35
C ILE A 47 -7.15 -0.94 -9.92
N THR A 48 -7.73 -1.73 -10.83
CA THR A 48 -8.00 -3.15 -10.61
C THR A 48 -6.85 -3.99 -11.17
N ALA A 49 -6.36 -4.93 -10.38
CA ALA A 49 -5.53 -6.02 -10.88
C ALA A 49 -6.41 -7.27 -11.12
N ASP A 50 -6.26 -7.88 -12.29
CA ASP A 50 -7.03 -9.05 -12.71
C ASP A 50 -6.30 -10.36 -12.41
N ASP A 51 -7.02 -11.48 -12.57
CA ASP A 51 -6.55 -12.86 -12.52
C ASP A 51 -6.05 -13.36 -11.15
N PHE A 52 -6.37 -12.67 -10.06
CA PHE A 52 -5.98 -13.12 -8.72
C PHE A 52 -6.60 -14.49 -8.39
N GLY A 53 -5.79 -15.42 -7.90
CA GLY A 53 -6.17 -16.81 -7.67
C GLY A 53 -5.79 -17.78 -8.79
N ALA A 54 -5.34 -17.30 -9.96
CA ALA A 54 -4.97 -18.16 -11.08
C ALA A 54 -3.62 -18.89 -10.90
N SER A 55 -2.61 -18.23 -10.30
CA SER A 55 -1.31 -18.84 -9.96
C SER A 55 -0.60 -18.06 -8.85
N GLU A 56 0.39 -18.68 -8.21
CA GLU A 56 1.20 -18.06 -7.15
C GLU A 56 1.97 -16.84 -7.65
N GLU A 57 2.51 -16.89 -8.87
CA GLU A 57 3.28 -15.81 -9.47
C GLU A 57 2.39 -14.60 -9.76
N ILE A 58 1.17 -14.83 -10.26
CA ILE A 58 0.18 -13.77 -10.47
C ILE A 58 -0.20 -13.15 -9.12
N ASN A 59 -0.53 -13.98 -8.12
CA ASN A 59 -0.91 -13.51 -6.79
C ASN A 59 0.17 -12.66 -6.16
N THR A 60 1.43 -13.10 -6.24
CA THR A 60 2.58 -12.36 -5.71
C THR A 60 2.71 -10.98 -6.36
N GLY A 61 2.54 -10.89 -7.68
CA GLY A 61 2.56 -9.62 -8.41
C GLY A 61 1.41 -8.68 -8.01
N VAL A 62 0.20 -9.22 -7.88
CA VAL A 62 -0.98 -8.46 -7.45
C VAL A 62 -0.80 -7.95 -6.02
N ILE A 63 -0.39 -8.83 -5.08
CA ILE A 63 -0.11 -8.45 -3.69
C ILE A 63 0.93 -7.33 -3.65
N ARG A 64 2.00 -7.42 -4.44
CA ARG A 64 2.98 -6.34 -4.52
C ARG A 64 2.38 -5.02 -5.02
N GLY A 65 1.48 -5.09 -6.00
CA GLY A 65 0.72 -3.93 -6.47
C GLY A 65 -0.15 -3.31 -5.37
N VAL A 66 -0.79 -4.14 -4.55
CA VAL A 66 -1.62 -3.71 -3.41
C VAL A 66 -0.76 -3.10 -2.30
N GLU A 67 0.36 -3.74 -1.93
CA GLU A 67 1.33 -3.23 -0.93
C GLU A 67 1.83 -1.83 -1.25
N THR A 68 2.06 -1.53 -2.52
CA THR A 68 2.53 -0.20 -2.96
C THR A 68 1.42 0.84 -3.05
N GLY A 69 0.15 0.45 -2.89
CA GLY A 69 -1.02 1.30 -3.07
C GLY A 69 -1.32 1.67 -4.53
N PHE A 70 -0.59 1.09 -5.49
CA PHE A 70 -0.86 1.29 -6.91
C PHE A 70 -2.13 0.58 -7.34
N VAL A 71 -2.37 -0.62 -6.83
CA VAL A 71 -3.61 -1.38 -7.01
C VAL A 71 -4.50 -1.14 -5.79
N ASN A 72 -5.77 -0.79 -6.03
CA ASN A 72 -6.74 -0.54 -4.96
C ASN A 72 -8.00 -1.42 -5.06
N THR A 73 -8.05 -2.30 -6.06
CA THR A 73 -9.10 -3.29 -6.26
C THR A 73 -8.47 -4.53 -6.89
N VAL A 74 -8.97 -5.72 -6.55
CA VAL A 74 -8.53 -6.99 -7.12
C VAL A 74 -9.74 -7.71 -7.67
N SER A 75 -9.64 -8.30 -8.86
CA SER A 75 -10.63 -9.24 -9.37
C SER A 75 -10.10 -10.66 -9.26
N ALA A 76 -10.86 -11.54 -8.61
CA ALA A 76 -10.40 -12.87 -8.23
C ALA A 76 -11.14 -14.00 -8.95
N MET A 77 -10.39 -15.00 -9.43
CA MET A 77 -10.85 -16.17 -10.15
C MET A 77 -11.01 -17.35 -9.20
N VAL A 78 -12.24 -17.74 -8.88
CA VAL A 78 -12.54 -18.86 -7.97
C VAL A 78 -12.53 -20.24 -8.65
N THR A 79 -12.26 -20.29 -9.95
CA THR A 79 -12.24 -21.53 -10.75
C THR A 79 -10.95 -22.35 -10.59
N PHE A 80 -10.00 -21.87 -9.79
CA PHE A 80 -8.73 -22.54 -9.53
C PHE A 80 -8.67 -23.14 -8.12
N PRO A 81 -8.01 -24.31 -7.92
CA PRO A 81 -8.07 -25.04 -6.66
C PRO A 81 -7.60 -24.28 -5.42
N THR A 82 -6.59 -23.41 -5.56
CA THR A 82 -5.99 -22.67 -4.45
C THR A 82 -6.62 -21.29 -4.24
N ALA A 83 -7.45 -20.81 -5.19
CA ALA A 83 -7.91 -19.44 -5.22
C ALA A 83 -8.64 -19.00 -3.94
N CYS A 84 -9.52 -19.84 -3.39
CA CYS A 84 -10.28 -19.50 -2.19
C CYS A 84 -9.39 -19.21 -0.97
N GLY A 85 -8.30 -19.97 -0.82
CA GLY A 85 -7.32 -19.74 0.26
C GLY A 85 -6.59 -18.42 0.07
N GLU A 86 -6.08 -18.20 -1.13
CA GLU A 86 -5.36 -16.98 -1.53
C GLU A 86 -6.23 -15.72 -1.36
N ILE A 87 -7.51 -15.77 -1.74
CA ILE A 87 -8.46 -14.67 -1.57
C ILE A 87 -8.69 -14.37 -0.08
N SER A 88 -8.89 -15.42 0.74
CA SER A 88 -9.05 -15.28 2.19
C SER A 88 -7.81 -14.64 2.81
N ASP A 89 -6.62 -15.01 2.37
CA ASP A 89 -5.38 -14.49 2.94
C ASP A 89 -5.10 -13.06 2.46
N LEU A 90 -5.46 -12.71 1.22
CA LEU A 90 -5.43 -11.32 0.75
C LEU A 90 -6.34 -10.41 1.60
N ASP A 91 -7.57 -10.82 1.87
CA ASP A 91 -8.53 -10.07 2.69
C ASP A 91 -8.01 -9.85 4.13
N LYS A 92 -7.40 -10.87 4.73
CA LYS A 92 -6.78 -10.74 6.06
C LYS A 92 -5.57 -9.81 6.06
N MET A 93 -4.73 -9.86 5.02
CA MET A 93 -3.54 -9.01 4.91
C MET A 93 -3.90 -7.55 4.64
N PHE A 94 -4.96 -7.30 3.86
CA PHE A 94 -5.39 -5.97 3.46
C PHE A 94 -6.91 -5.79 3.67
N PRO A 95 -7.40 -5.60 4.91
CA PRO A 95 -8.85 -5.57 5.20
C PRO A 95 -9.66 -4.47 4.49
N ASP A 96 -9.00 -3.44 3.97
CA ASP A 96 -9.63 -2.33 3.25
C ASP A 96 -9.59 -2.52 1.71
N ILE A 97 -9.04 -3.62 1.20
CA ILE A 97 -8.96 -3.88 -0.24
C ILE A 97 -10.34 -4.25 -0.80
N ASN A 98 -10.64 -3.75 -2.00
CA ASN A 98 -11.86 -4.16 -2.71
C ASN A 98 -11.58 -5.45 -3.47
N ILE A 99 -12.28 -6.54 -3.15
CA ILE A 99 -12.18 -7.82 -3.87
C ILE A 99 -13.47 -8.06 -4.66
N GLY A 100 -13.35 -8.13 -5.98
CA GLY A 100 -14.42 -8.47 -6.92
C GLY A 100 -14.27 -9.87 -7.51
N LEU A 101 -15.31 -10.36 -8.17
CA LEU A 101 -15.29 -11.64 -8.89
C LEU A 101 -14.81 -11.45 -10.33
N HIS A 102 -13.78 -12.19 -10.72
CA HIS A 102 -13.35 -12.33 -12.11
C HIS A 102 -14.02 -13.56 -12.73
N LEU A 103 -15.09 -13.35 -13.50
CA LEU A 103 -15.82 -14.44 -14.13
C LEU A 103 -14.97 -15.07 -15.23
N SER A 104 -14.58 -16.35 -15.05
CA SER A 104 -13.83 -17.10 -16.06
C SER A 104 -14.70 -18.13 -16.76
N ILE A 105 -14.70 -18.09 -18.09
CA ILE A 105 -15.38 -19.06 -18.97
C ILE A 105 -14.35 -19.94 -19.70
N THR A 106 -13.11 -19.45 -19.83
CA THR A 106 -12.06 -20.05 -20.66
C THR A 106 -10.94 -20.69 -19.85
N SER A 107 -10.93 -20.56 -18.52
CA SER A 107 -9.80 -20.99 -17.68
C SER A 107 -10.23 -21.48 -16.30
N GLY A 108 -9.44 -22.38 -15.74
CA GLY A 108 -9.79 -23.12 -14.52
C GLY A 108 -10.83 -24.21 -14.80
N SER A 109 -11.47 -24.70 -13.74
CA SER A 109 -12.57 -25.67 -13.82
C SER A 109 -13.89 -25.01 -13.43
N PRO A 110 -15.03 -25.46 -13.99
CA PRO A 110 -16.34 -25.03 -13.51
C PRO A 110 -16.47 -25.24 -11.99
N VAL A 111 -17.13 -24.29 -11.32
CA VAL A 111 -17.34 -24.35 -9.86
C VAL A 111 -18.49 -25.30 -9.50
N SER A 112 -19.43 -25.53 -10.43
CA SER A 112 -20.54 -26.46 -10.28
C SER A 112 -20.20 -27.83 -10.85
N ASP A 113 -20.60 -28.89 -10.15
CA ASP A 113 -20.40 -30.30 -10.56
C ASP A 113 -21.34 -30.77 -11.68
N ASP A 114 -22.10 -29.88 -12.33
CA ASP A 114 -23.21 -30.26 -13.21
C ASP A 114 -22.73 -31.11 -14.40
N PRO A 115 -23.05 -32.41 -14.44
CA PRO A 115 -22.73 -33.29 -15.54
C PRO A 115 -23.92 -33.23 -16.49
N CYS A 116 -23.88 -32.35 -17.49
CA CYS A 116 -24.80 -32.50 -18.61
C CYS A 116 -24.74 -33.91 -19.19
#